data_AF-A0A7K0A878-F1
#
_entry.id   AF-A0A7K0A878-F1
#
_cell.length_a   1.000
_cell.length_b   1.000
_cell.length_c   1.000
_cell.angle_alpha   90.00
_cell.angle_beta   90.00
_cell.angle_gamma   90.00
#
_symmetry.space_group_name_H-M   'P 1'
#
loop_
_entity.id
_entity.type
_entity.pdbx_description
1 polymer ?
#
loop_
_entity_poly.entity_id
_entity_poly.type
_entity_poly.pdbx_seq_one_letter_code
_entity_poly.pdbx_strand_id
1 'polypeptide(L)'
;RKKIKDLPVSGRKVTLIWLRRRFTCDNCDERHTETHPVIEGKITTRLARAIVKDATQLSITEITRRYGLSWHSVMALVKAWSARLGEQRRKKSCPILLVDETSLRRRHRYVTQVLNGDTGELLATIPHRDARALSSFFAAQGHRWCRKVKVVVTDGSPAYRAAIRGHLGGATHVLDRFHVVRWFATGLIEVRRRVQRGEPGQVPVFSPVIFRTRYLQLARAEHLDGDQFGRLAVALTEDP
;
A
#
# COMPACT_ATOMS: atom_id res chain seq x y z
N ARG A 1 20.08 -7.24 37.23
CA ARG A 1 18.60 -7.41 37.21
C ARG A 1 18.02 -6.63 36.04
N LYS A 2 17.09 -7.18 35.27
CA LYS A 2 16.46 -6.52 34.11
C LYS A 2 14.94 -6.53 34.26
N LYS A 3 14.29 -5.38 34.11
CA LYS A 3 12.83 -5.25 34.12
C LYS A 3 12.28 -5.60 32.74
N ILE A 4 11.37 -6.57 32.67
CA ILE A 4 10.73 -7.04 31.44
C ILE A 4 9.23 -6.81 31.55
N LYS A 5 8.67 -6.01 30.65
CA LYS A 5 7.23 -5.75 30.64
C LYS A 5 6.47 -6.93 30.03
N ASP A 6 5.31 -7.22 30.58
CA ASP A 6 4.52 -8.37 30.19
C ASP A 6 3.02 -8.02 30.04
N LEU A 7 2.23 -8.95 29.53
CA LEU A 7 0.79 -8.78 29.41
C LEU A 7 0.15 -8.46 30.77
N PRO A 8 -0.82 -7.52 30.81
CA PRO A 8 -1.58 -7.26 32.02
C PRO A 8 -2.28 -8.52 32.54
N VAL A 9 -2.37 -8.64 33.87
CA VAL A 9 -3.11 -9.71 34.56
C VAL A 9 -4.16 -9.04 35.42
N SER A 10 -5.43 -9.42 35.24
CA SER A 10 -6.58 -8.84 35.95
C SER A 10 -6.61 -7.30 35.90
N GLY A 11 -6.35 -6.74 34.71
CA GLY A 11 -6.33 -5.29 34.47
C GLY A 11 -5.08 -4.56 35.00
N ARG A 12 -4.15 -5.24 35.68
CA ARG A 12 -2.95 -4.63 36.26
C ARG A 12 -1.73 -4.87 35.38
N LYS A 13 -0.91 -3.83 35.19
CA LYS A 13 0.35 -3.91 34.43
C LYS A 13 1.34 -4.84 35.14
N VAL A 14 1.98 -5.74 34.38
CA VAL A 14 2.93 -6.72 34.92
C VAL A 14 4.35 -6.40 34.46
N THR A 15 5.31 -6.47 35.38
CA THR A 15 6.75 -6.38 35.09
C THR A 15 7.47 -7.55 35.77
N LEU A 16 8.12 -8.38 34.96
CA LEU A 16 8.98 -9.47 35.42
C LEU A 16 10.38 -8.92 35.75
N ILE A 17 10.99 -9.47 36.80
CA ILE A 17 12.38 -9.17 37.16
C ILE A 17 13.25 -10.34 36.74
N TRP A 18 14.01 -10.16 35.66
CA TRP A 18 14.94 -11.17 35.18
C TRP A 18 16.33 -10.97 35.80
N LEU A 19 16.78 -11.98 36.55
CA LEU A 19 18.13 -12.08 37.09
C LEU A 19 19.11 -12.59 36.00
N ARG A 20 19.30 -11.74 34.99
CA ARG A 20 20.11 -12.05 33.79
C ARG A 20 21.60 -12.22 34.13
N ARG A 21 22.19 -13.36 33.78
CA ARG A 21 23.61 -13.68 33.96
C ARG A 21 24.48 -13.09 32.85
N ARG A 22 25.74 -12.78 33.19
CA ARG A 22 26.81 -12.40 32.27
C ARG A 22 27.91 -13.43 32.40
N PHE A 23 28.41 -13.89 31.27
CA PHE A 23 29.47 -14.89 31.17
C PHE A 23 30.66 -14.24 30.48
N THR A 24 31.87 -14.60 30.90
CA THR A 24 33.12 -14.25 30.24
C THR A 24 33.78 -15.56 29.83
N CYS A 25 34.28 -15.65 28.60
CA CYS A 25 35.03 -16.79 28.14
C CYS A 25 36.48 -16.66 28.60
N ASP A 26 36.97 -17.61 29.39
CA ASP A 26 38.33 -17.58 29.93
C ASP A 26 39.43 -17.81 28.87
N ASN A 27 39.05 -18.26 27.66
CA ASN A 27 39.99 -18.53 26.56
C ASN A 27 40.16 -17.37 25.57
N CYS A 28 39.16 -16.49 25.44
CA CYS A 28 39.17 -15.41 24.43
C CYS A 28 38.63 -14.07 24.92
N ASP A 29 38.35 -13.92 26.21
CA ASP A 29 37.77 -12.72 26.84
C ASP A 29 36.40 -12.28 26.29
N GLU A 30 35.76 -13.10 25.45
CA GLU A 30 34.45 -12.79 24.89
C GLU A 30 33.38 -12.78 25.98
N ARG A 31 32.53 -11.74 25.97
CA ARG A 31 31.49 -11.54 26.99
C ARG A 31 30.12 -11.84 26.40
N HIS A 32 29.46 -12.84 26.97
CA HIS A 32 28.10 -13.21 26.60
C HIS A 32 27.13 -12.81 27.69
N THR A 33 25.93 -12.40 27.30
CA THR A 33 24.86 -12.17 28.27
C THR A 33 23.73 -13.13 27.99
N GLU A 34 23.25 -13.81 29.03
CA GLU A 34 22.17 -14.80 28.97
C GLU A 34 21.00 -14.31 28.10
N THR A 35 20.49 -15.18 27.24
CA THR A 35 19.28 -14.95 26.44
C THR A 35 18.16 -15.85 26.96
N HIS A 36 16.91 -15.48 26.70
CA HIS A 36 15.77 -16.31 27.09
C HIS A 36 14.75 -16.33 25.94
N PRO A 37 14.23 -17.50 25.52
CA PRO A 37 13.42 -17.63 24.31
C PRO A 37 12.12 -16.82 24.33
N VAL A 38 11.58 -16.54 25.52
CA VAL A 38 10.34 -15.74 25.69
C VAL A 38 10.58 -14.25 25.93
N ILE A 39 11.83 -13.77 25.92
CA ILE A 39 12.16 -12.36 26.17
C ILE A 39 12.74 -11.73 24.91
N GLU A 40 12.06 -10.70 24.40
CA GLU A 40 12.50 -9.91 23.25
C GLU A 40 12.82 -8.48 23.72
N GLY A 41 14.11 -8.16 23.83
CA GLY A 41 14.55 -6.84 24.31
C GLY A 41 14.12 -6.58 25.76
N LYS A 42 13.11 -5.72 25.96
CA LYS A 42 12.56 -5.32 27.28
C LYS A 42 11.12 -5.81 27.50
N ILE A 43 10.61 -6.69 26.64
CA ILE A 43 9.25 -7.23 26.71
C ILE A 43 9.24 -8.75 26.56
N THR A 44 8.14 -9.40 26.91
CA THR A 44 7.93 -10.81 26.58
C THR A 44 7.46 -10.99 25.13
N THR A 45 7.70 -12.15 24.54
CA THR A 45 7.24 -12.49 23.19
C THR A 45 5.71 -12.54 23.11
N ARG A 46 5.02 -12.92 24.20
CA ARG A 46 3.56 -12.88 24.28
C ARG A 46 3.00 -11.46 24.25
N LEU A 47 3.64 -10.51 24.96
CA LEU A 47 3.29 -9.09 24.88
C LEU A 47 3.57 -8.54 23.49
N ALA A 48 4.71 -8.90 22.88
CA ALA A 48 5.05 -8.48 21.52
C ALA A 48 3.98 -8.89 20.49
N ARG A 49 3.53 -10.16 20.53
CA ARG A 49 2.46 -10.67 19.66
C ARG A 49 1.14 -9.93 19.85
N ALA A 50 0.76 -9.65 21.10
CA ALA A 50 -0.47 -8.91 21.38
C ALA A 50 -0.41 -7.48 20.82
N ILE A 51 0.72 -6.79 20.99
CA ILE A 51 0.94 -5.45 20.42
C ILE A 51 0.79 -5.46 18.90
N VAL A 52 1.40 -6.43 18.22
CA VAL A 52 1.35 -6.54 16.76
C VAL A 52 -0.06 -6.86 16.27
N LYS A 53 -0.80 -7.73 16.99
CA LYS A 53 -2.20 -8.00 16.71
C LYS A 53 -3.04 -6.72 16.85
N ASP A 54 -2.89 -6.01 17.96
CA ASP A 54 -3.62 -4.77 18.21
C ASP A 54 -3.29 -3.67 17.18
N ALA A 55 -2.06 -3.63 16.67
CA ALA A 55 -1.64 -2.66 15.63
C ALA A 55 -2.39 -2.83 14.30
N THR A 56 -3.12 -3.92 14.10
CA THR A 56 -3.99 -4.10 12.93
C THR A 56 -5.35 -3.41 13.07
N GLN A 57 -5.73 -3.03 14.29
CA GLN A 57 -7.07 -2.50 14.61
C GLN A 57 -7.03 -1.17 15.38
N LEU A 58 -5.92 -0.87 16.05
CA LEU A 58 -5.79 0.27 16.95
C LEU A 58 -4.67 1.21 16.50
N SER A 59 -4.80 2.48 16.86
CA SER A 59 -3.71 3.44 16.71
C SER A 59 -2.54 3.07 17.63
N ILE A 60 -1.33 3.43 17.22
CA ILE A 60 -0.12 3.22 18.04
C ILE A 60 -0.26 3.94 19.39
N THR A 61 -0.88 5.11 19.41
CA THR A 61 -1.15 5.86 20.66
C THR A 61 -2.04 5.06 21.60
N GLU A 62 -3.13 4.48 21.11
CA GLU A 62 -4.01 3.65 21.93
C GLU A 62 -3.28 2.42 22.52
N ILE A 63 -2.43 1.78 21.72
CA ILE A 63 -1.59 0.65 22.15
C ILE A 63 -0.59 1.08 23.24
N THR A 64 0.04 2.25 23.10
CA THR A 64 0.96 2.78 24.12
C THR A 64 0.26 3.00 25.45
N ARG A 65 -0.96 3.55 25.44
CA ARG A 65 -1.81 3.75 26.62
C ARG A 65 -2.18 2.42 27.27
N ARG A 66 -2.66 1.47 26.47
CA ARG A 66 -3.08 0.13 26.90
C ARG A 66 -1.98 -0.65 27.61
N TYR A 67 -0.77 -0.68 27.03
CA TYR A 67 0.34 -1.49 27.55
C TYR A 67 1.37 -0.69 28.38
N GLY A 68 1.23 0.63 28.49
CA GLY A 68 2.18 1.49 29.21
C GLY A 68 3.58 1.47 28.60
N LEU A 69 3.68 1.50 27.27
CA LEU A 69 4.93 1.51 26.51
C LEU A 69 5.16 2.87 25.85
N SER A 70 6.40 3.22 25.55
CA SER A 70 6.66 4.42 24.75
C SER A 70 6.27 4.17 23.29
N TRP A 71 5.82 5.23 22.61
CA TRP A 71 5.48 5.17 21.19
C TRP A 71 6.62 4.62 20.35
N HIS A 72 7.85 5.04 20.62
CA HIS A 72 9.04 4.59 19.89
C HIS A 72 9.26 3.08 20.02
N SER A 73 9.06 2.51 21.22
CA SER A 73 9.20 1.06 21.42
C SER A 73 8.12 0.26 20.69
N VAL A 74 6.86 0.73 20.74
CA VAL A 74 5.76 0.08 20.01
C VAL A 74 5.99 0.16 18.51
N MET A 75 6.33 1.34 17.98
CA MET A 75 6.58 1.55 16.56
C MET A 75 7.77 0.72 16.05
N ALA A 76 8.88 0.66 16.81
CA ALA A 76 10.03 -0.15 16.44
C ALA A 76 9.66 -1.64 16.35
N LEU A 77 8.86 -2.14 17.31
CA LEU A 77 8.37 -3.52 17.29
C LEU A 77 7.49 -3.79 16.07
N VAL A 78 6.49 -2.94 15.82
CA VAL A 78 5.57 -3.09 14.68
C VAL A 78 6.33 -3.06 13.35
N LYS A 79 7.30 -2.16 13.20
CA LYS A 79 8.16 -2.11 12.00
C LYS A 79 8.98 -3.40 11.81
N ALA A 80 9.62 -3.90 12.87
CA ALA A 80 10.41 -5.12 12.80
C ALA A 80 9.55 -6.34 12.40
N TRP A 81 8.36 -6.46 13.00
CA TRP A 81 7.42 -7.53 12.66
C TRP A 81 6.85 -7.40 11.24
N SER A 82 6.51 -6.19 10.81
CA SER A 82 6.07 -5.91 9.45
C SER A 82 7.13 -6.27 8.41
N ALA A 83 8.40 -5.92 8.65
CA ALA A 83 9.52 -6.27 7.78
C ALA A 83 9.66 -7.80 7.65
N ARG A 84 9.64 -8.52 8.76
CA ARG A 84 9.69 -9.99 8.79
C ARG A 84 8.52 -10.61 8.04
N LEU A 85 7.30 -10.10 8.23
CA LEU A 85 6.12 -10.59 7.53
C LEU A 85 6.23 -10.35 6.01
N GLY A 86 6.70 -9.17 5.61
CA GLY A 86 6.98 -8.84 4.22
C GLY A 86 7.99 -9.81 3.59
N GLU A 87 9.09 -10.12 4.28
CA GLU A 87 10.07 -11.11 3.81
C GLU A 87 9.45 -12.49 3.60
N GLN A 88 8.62 -12.96 4.55
CA GLN A 88 7.98 -14.26 4.42
C GLN A 88 6.99 -14.30 3.25
N ARG A 89 6.21 -13.23 3.07
CA ARG A 89 5.29 -13.11 1.92
C ARG A 89 6.04 -13.12 0.60
N ARG A 90 7.17 -12.42 0.52
CA ARG A 90 8.03 -12.36 -0.67
C ARG A 90 8.68 -13.69 -1.05
N LYS A 91 8.83 -14.63 -0.11
CA LYS A 91 9.28 -16.00 -0.41
C LYS A 91 8.23 -16.84 -1.13
N LYS A 92 6.94 -16.49 -1.00
CA LYS A 92 5.85 -17.20 -1.69
C LYS A 92 5.85 -16.86 -3.18
N SER A 93 5.24 -17.75 -3.97
CA SER A 93 5.02 -17.48 -5.40
C SER A 93 4.00 -16.35 -5.58
N CYS A 94 4.19 -15.55 -6.62
CA CYS A 94 3.31 -14.43 -6.99
C CYS A 94 3.06 -14.45 -8.51
N PRO A 95 2.18 -15.32 -9.02
CA PRO A 95 1.83 -15.35 -10.45
C PRO A 95 1.21 -14.06 -10.96
N ILE A 96 0.34 -13.43 -10.16
CA ILE A 96 -0.27 -12.13 -10.47
C ILE A 96 0.34 -11.09 -9.54
N LEU A 97 1.00 -10.08 -10.09
CA LEU A 97 1.59 -8.98 -9.35
C LEU A 97 0.78 -7.70 -9.58
N LEU A 98 0.34 -7.06 -8.50
CA LEU A 98 -0.30 -5.75 -8.57
C LEU A 98 0.68 -4.68 -8.10
N VAL A 99 0.85 -3.61 -8.87
CA VAL A 99 1.68 -2.47 -8.50
C VAL A 99 0.87 -1.19 -8.63
N ASP A 100 0.74 -0.46 -7.53
CA ASP A 100 -0.04 0.78 -7.49
C ASP A 100 0.69 1.91 -6.76
N GLU A 101 0.34 3.15 -7.10
CA GLU A 101 0.85 4.35 -6.45
C GLU A 101 -0.10 4.81 -5.34
N THR A 102 0.40 4.91 -4.11
CA THR A 102 -0.35 5.50 -3.00
C THR A 102 0.29 6.79 -2.51
N SER A 103 -0.52 7.84 -2.34
CA SER A 103 -0.09 9.10 -1.73
C SER A 103 -0.16 9.01 -0.20
N LEU A 104 0.99 9.07 0.49
CA LEU A 104 1.06 9.11 1.96
C LEU A 104 0.69 10.48 2.54
N ARG A 105 0.99 11.54 1.79
CA ARG A 105 0.57 12.92 2.07
C ARG A 105 0.27 13.54 0.71
N ARG A 106 -0.97 14.00 0.52
CA ARG A 106 -1.44 14.58 -0.75
C ARG A 106 -0.35 15.49 -1.32
N ARG A 107 0.08 15.20 -2.56
CA ARG A 107 1.05 15.98 -3.35
C ARG A 107 2.50 16.04 -2.87
N HIS A 108 2.91 15.30 -1.83
CA HIS A 108 4.30 15.41 -1.32
C HIS A 108 5.06 14.09 -1.23
N ARG A 109 4.39 12.96 -0.97
CA ARG A 109 5.07 11.67 -0.79
C ARG A 109 4.24 10.56 -1.41
N TYR A 110 4.81 9.92 -2.42
CA TYR A 110 4.24 8.76 -3.08
C TYR A 110 5.05 7.52 -2.71
N VAL A 111 4.33 6.41 -2.53
CA VAL A 111 4.90 5.09 -2.33
C VAL A 111 4.35 4.14 -3.37
N THR A 112 5.21 3.24 -3.82
CA THR A 112 4.82 2.13 -4.67
C THR A 112 4.39 0.97 -3.77
N GLN A 113 3.15 0.53 -3.90
CA GLN A 113 2.64 -0.66 -3.23
C GLN A 113 2.75 -1.84 -4.18
N VAL A 114 3.32 -2.95 -3.71
CA VAL A 114 3.45 -4.19 -4.46
C VAL A 114 2.67 -5.28 -3.73
N LEU A 115 1.67 -5.85 -4.39
CA LEU A 115 0.77 -6.85 -3.81
C LEU A 115 0.76 -8.12 -4.66
N ASN A 116 0.49 -9.23 -3.99
CA ASN A 116 0.12 -10.47 -4.65
C ASN A 116 -1.36 -10.40 -5.05
N GLY A 117 -1.65 -10.52 -6.35
CA GLY A 117 -3.00 -10.41 -6.89
C GLY A 117 -3.89 -11.61 -6.59
N ASP A 118 -3.32 -12.78 -6.31
CA ASP A 118 -4.07 -13.98 -5.93
C ASP A 118 -4.50 -13.93 -4.46
N THR A 119 -3.60 -13.48 -3.58
CA THR A 119 -3.83 -13.54 -2.12
C THR A 119 -4.25 -12.20 -1.51
N GLY A 120 -4.09 -11.10 -2.23
CA GLY A 120 -4.22 -9.74 -1.70
C GLY A 120 -3.11 -9.35 -0.70
N GLU A 121 -2.08 -10.19 -0.51
CA GLU A 121 -1.01 -9.90 0.44
C GLU A 121 -0.11 -8.77 -0.06
N LEU A 122 0.05 -7.73 0.77
CA LEU A 122 1.07 -6.69 0.55
C LEU A 122 2.47 -7.30 0.72
N LEU A 123 3.26 -7.27 -0.36
CA LEU A 123 4.62 -7.80 -0.46
C LEU A 123 5.68 -6.75 -0.09
N ALA A 124 5.47 -5.50 -0.53
CA ALA A 124 6.35 -4.38 -0.23
C ALA A 124 5.64 -3.04 -0.36
N THR A 125 6.08 -2.08 0.46
CA THR A 125 5.84 -0.65 0.30
C THR A 125 7.19 0.00 0.02
N ILE A 126 7.38 0.48 -1.20
CA ILE A 126 8.66 1.04 -1.66
C ILE A 126 8.54 2.57 -1.66
N PRO A 127 9.50 3.30 -1.07
CA PRO A 127 9.56 4.74 -1.21
C PRO A 127 9.71 5.15 -2.68
N HIS A 128 9.09 6.26 -3.08
CA HIS A 128 9.11 6.80 -4.44
C HIS A 128 8.33 5.95 -5.44
N ARG A 129 8.20 6.49 -6.66
CA ARG A 129 7.43 5.94 -7.78
C ARG A 129 8.23 5.84 -9.08
N ASP A 130 9.53 6.07 -8.99
CA ASP A 130 10.41 6.04 -10.15
C ASP A 130 10.76 4.59 -10.54
N ALA A 131 11.29 4.43 -11.75
CA ALA A 131 11.65 3.12 -12.28
C ALA A 131 12.72 2.45 -11.39
N ARG A 132 13.63 3.23 -10.81
CA ARG A 132 14.72 2.74 -9.96
C ARG A 132 14.19 2.07 -8.70
N ALA A 133 13.15 2.63 -8.07
CA ALA A 133 12.54 2.08 -6.88
C ALA A 133 11.96 0.68 -7.14
N LEU A 134 11.17 0.53 -8.21
CA LEU A 134 10.56 -0.75 -8.56
C LEU A 134 11.60 -1.77 -9.09
N SER A 135 12.56 -1.33 -9.92
CA SER A 135 13.68 -2.18 -10.37
C SER A 135 14.52 -2.70 -9.21
N SER A 136 14.76 -1.87 -8.18
CA SER A 136 15.51 -2.28 -6.98
C SER A 136 14.77 -3.38 -6.21
N PHE A 137 13.44 -3.33 -6.15
CA PHE A 137 12.63 -4.41 -5.59
C PHE A 137 12.78 -5.71 -6.40
N PHE A 138 12.68 -5.66 -7.73
CA PHE A 138 12.84 -6.83 -8.57
C PHE A 138 14.25 -7.43 -8.49
N ALA A 139 15.28 -6.59 -8.45
CA ALA A 139 16.66 -7.03 -8.24
C ALA A 139 16.82 -7.77 -6.91
N ALA A 140 16.22 -7.25 -5.82
CA ALA A 140 16.24 -7.90 -4.51
C ALA A 140 15.44 -9.22 -4.46
N GLN A 141 14.38 -9.39 -5.26
CA GLN A 141 13.66 -10.66 -5.37
C GLN A 141 14.43 -11.71 -6.18
N GLY A 142 15.21 -11.25 -7.15
CA GLY A 142 16.04 -12.10 -8.00
C GLY A 142 15.26 -12.78 -9.13
N HIS A 143 16.02 -13.22 -10.13
CA HIS A 143 15.49 -13.70 -11.41
C HIS A 143 14.54 -14.90 -11.27
N ARG A 144 14.81 -15.83 -10.34
CA ARG A 144 13.96 -17.01 -10.11
C ARG A 144 12.57 -16.64 -9.63
N TRP A 145 12.44 -15.61 -8.80
CA TRP A 145 11.15 -15.10 -8.35
C TRP A 145 10.44 -14.37 -9.50
N CYS A 146 11.14 -13.48 -10.18
CA CYS A 146 10.61 -12.71 -11.31
C CYS A 146 10.02 -13.60 -12.42
N ARG A 147 10.68 -14.72 -12.78
CA ARG A 147 10.17 -15.68 -13.79
C ARG A 147 8.83 -16.35 -13.43
N LYS A 148 8.47 -16.35 -12.15
CA LYS A 148 7.18 -16.90 -11.67
C LYS A 148 6.04 -15.91 -11.84
N VAL A 149 6.32 -14.62 -11.93
CA VAL A 149 5.32 -13.60 -12.26
C VAL A 149 4.89 -13.80 -13.71
N LYS A 150 3.58 -13.98 -13.92
CA LYS A 150 2.96 -14.22 -15.23
C LYS A 150 2.15 -13.03 -15.69
N VAL A 151 1.51 -12.33 -14.76
CA VAL A 151 0.76 -11.12 -15.02
C VAL A 151 1.24 -10.04 -14.08
N VAL A 152 1.43 -8.83 -14.60
CA VAL A 152 1.65 -7.64 -13.78
C VAL A 152 0.62 -6.59 -14.14
N VAL A 153 -0.11 -6.10 -13.15
CA VAL A 153 -1.13 -5.06 -13.29
C VAL A 153 -0.60 -3.77 -12.69
N THR A 154 -0.51 -2.72 -13.49
CA THR A 154 -0.09 -1.39 -13.01
C THR A 154 -0.95 -0.29 -13.61
N ASP A 155 -0.79 0.93 -13.10
CA ASP A 155 -1.22 2.12 -13.82
C ASP A 155 -0.44 2.33 -15.14
N GLY A 156 -0.73 3.42 -15.84
CA GLY A 156 -0.05 3.82 -17.08
C GLY A 156 1.32 4.45 -16.91
N SER A 157 1.96 4.35 -15.75
CA SER A 157 3.25 4.99 -15.48
C SER A 157 4.34 4.49 -16.45
N PRO A 158 4.98 5.38 -17.23
CA PRO A 158 6.12 5.02 -18.06
C PRO A 158 7.27 4.43 -17.24
N ALA A 159 7.43 4.88 -15.99
CA ALA A 159 8.47 4.41 -15.08
C ALA A 159 8.26 2.94 -14.68
N TYR A 160 7.03 2.55 -14.34
CA TYR A 160 6.72 1.15 -14.05
C TYR A 160 6.83 0.27 -15.29
N ARG A 161 6.35 0.76 -16.44
CA ARG A 161 6.49 0.04 -17.71
C ARG A 161 7.96 -0.25 -18.05
N ALA A 162 8.86 0.70 -17.81
CA ALA A 162 10.29 0.52 -18.01
C ALA A 162 10.88 -0.56 -17.07
N ALA A 163 10.57 -0.48 -15.77
CA ALA A 163 11.03 -1.46 -14.79
C ALA A 163 10.51 -2.88 -15.08
N ILE A 164 9.24 -3.00 -15.44
CA ILE A 164 8.60 -4.27 -15.83
C ILE A 164 9.28 -4.87 -17.05
N ARG A 165 9.50 -4.08 -18.11
CA ARG A 165 10.18 -4.57 -19.31
C ARG A 165 11.59 -5.09 -19.01
N GLY A 166 12.31 -4.42 -18.11
CA GLY A 166 13.67 -4.80 -17.73
C GLY A 166 13.75 -6.08 -16.88
N HIS A 167 12.75 -6.37 -16.05
CA HIS A 167 12.83 -7.47 -15.06
C HIS A 167 11.82 -8.60 -15.28
N LEU A 168 10.68 -8.31 -15.91
CA LEU A 168 9.53 -9.20 -16.06
C LEU A 168 9.14 -9.36 -17.55
N GLY A 169 10.12 -9.41 -18.46
CA GLY A 169 9.88 -9.43 -19.91
C GLY A 169 9.02 -10.60 -20.42
N GLY A 170 8.90 -11.68 -19.65
CA GLY A 170 8.01 -12.82 -19.96
C GLY A 170 6.61 -12.73 -19.33
N ALA A 171 6.28 -11.66 -18.60
CA ALA A 171 4.97 -11.45 -18.00
C ALA A 171 4.08 -10.58 -18.89
N THR A 172 2.78 -10.87 -18.88
CA THR A 172 1.77 -10.01 -19.51
C THR A 172 1.58 -8.75 -18.65
N HIS A 173 1.89 -7.59 -19.22
CA HIS A 173 1.63 -6.30 -18.58
C HIS A 173 0.20 -5.84 -18.89
N VAL A 174 -0.62 -5.74 -17.86
CA VAL A 174 -2.03 -5.30 -17.93
C VAL A 174 -2.15 -3.92 -17.30
N LEU A 175 -2.91 -3.04 -17.95
CA LEU A 175 -3.27 -1.75 -17.35
C LEU A 175 -4.42 -1.93 -16.38
N ASP A 176 -4.28 -1.35 -15.20
CA ASP A 176 -5.32 -1.36 -14.18
C ASP A 176 -6.61 -0.71 -14.71
N ARG A 177 -7.72 -1.44 -14.58
CA ARG A 177 -9.02 -1.02 -15.12
C ARG A 177 -9.50 0.28 -14.50
N PHE A 178 -9.26 0.50 -13.21
CA PHE A 178 -9.70 1.73 -12.54
C PHE A 178 -9.00 2.95 -13.13
N HIS A 179 -7.69 2.86 -13.37
CA HIS A 179 -6.93 3.94 -14.01
C HIS A 179 -7.40 4.21 -15.45
N VAL A 180 -7.63 3.16 -16.23
CA VAL A 180 -8.14 3.28 -17.60
C VAL A 180 -9.50 4.01 -17.61
N VAL A 181 -10.46 3.54 -16.82
CA VAL A 181 -11.79 4.18 -16.71
C VAL A 181 -11.66 5.64 -16.26
N ARG A 182 -10.79 5.92 -15.30
CA ARG A 182 -10.54 7.28 -14.81
C ARG A 182 -9.98 8.21 -15.88
N TRP A 183 -9.09 7.74 -16.77
CA TRP A 183 -8.59 8.55 -17.87
C TRP A 183 -9.70 8.90 -18.86
N PHE A 184 -10.52 7.92 -19.27
CA PHE A 184 -11.68 8.19 -20.13
C PHE A 184 -12.66 9.16 -19.49
N ALA A 185 -13.00 8.96 -18.22
CA ALA A 185 -13.84 9.89 -17.47
C ALA A 185 -13.25 11.31 -17.43
N THR A 186 -11.94 11.43 -17.23
CA THR A 186 -11.25 12.73 -17.23
C THR A 186 -11.31 13.40 -18.59
N GLY A 187 -11.03 12.66 -19.67
CA GLY A 187 -11.11 13.16 -21.04
C GLY A 187 -12.52 13.62 -21.39
N LEU A 188 -13.55 12.87 -20.98
CA LEU A 188 -14.94 13.26 -21.20
C LEU A 188 -15.30 14.56 -20.46
N ILE A 189 -14.83 14.73 -19.23
CA ILE A 189 -15.00 15.98 -18.46
C ILE A 189 -14.28 17.15 -19.16
N GLU A 190 -13.09 16.92 -19.71
CA GLU A 190 -12.31 17.93 -20.43
C GLU A 190 -12.99 18.37 -21.72
N VAL A 191 -13.45 17.42 -22.54
CA VAL A 191 -14.23 17.69 -23.77
C VAL A 191 -15.50 18.46 -23.41
N ARG A 192 -16.27 17.98 -22.43
CA ARG A 192 -17.49 18.67 -21.94
C ARG A 192 -17.20 20.11 -21.51
N ARG A 193 -16.10 20.34 -20.79
CA ARG A 193 -15.67 21.68 -20.37
C ARG A 193 -15.21 22.55 -21.54
N ARG A 194 -14.58 21.97 -22.56
CA ARG A 194 -14.17 22.67 -23.78
C ARG A 194 -15.40 23.14 -24.56
N VAL A 195 -16.36 22.25 -24.82
CA VAL A 195 -17.62 22.60 -25.51
C VAL A 195 -18.34 23.73 -24.77
N GLN A 196 -18.43 23.68 -23.43
CA GLN A 196 -19.05 24.75 -22.64
C GLN A 196 -18.29 26.09 -22.66
N ARG A 197 -16.99 26.10 -22.94
CA ARG A 197 -16.18 27.32 -22.99
C ARG A 197 -16.25 28.01 -24.35
N GLY A 198 -16.60 27.27 -25.41
CA GLY A 198 -16.51 27.74 -26.79
C GLY A 198 -15.05 27.88 -27.27
N GLU A 199 -14.87 28.42 -28.47
CA GLU A 199 -13.55 28.69 -29.03
C GLU A 199 -12.86 29.88 -28.35
N PRO A 200 -11.52 29.94 -28.32
CA PRO A 200 -10.79 31.08 -27.78
C PRO A 200 -11.23 32.39 -28.44
N GLY A 201 -11.67 33.36 -27.64
CA GLY A 201 -12.17 34.66 -28.10
C GLY A 201 -13.69 34.77 -28.23
N GLN A 202 -14.44 33.67 -28.05
CA GLN A 202 -15.89 33.71 -27.93
C GLN A 202 -16.32 33.92 -26.47
N VAL A 203 -17.50 34.54 -26.28
CA VAL A 203 -18.15 34.58 -24.96
C VAL A 203 -18.71 33.19 -24.68
N PRO A 204 -18.34 32.53 -23.58
CA PRO A 204 -18.87 31.22 -23.24
C PRO A 204 -20.39 31.26 -23.12
N VAL A 205 -21.09 30.50 -23.97
CA VAL A 205 -22.54 30.31 -23.85
C VAL A 205 -22.75 29.07 -22.99
N PHE A 206 -23.32 29.26 -21.81
CA PHE A 206 -23.64 28.14 -20.93
C PHE A 206 -24.71 27.26 -21.59
N SER A 207 -24.32 26.05 -22.02
CA SER A 207 -25.26 25.00 -22.45
C SER A 207 -25.81 24.25 -21.22
N PRO A 208 -27.10 24.42 -20.87
CA PRO A 208 -27.71 23.75 -19.72
C PRO A 208 -27.82 22.24 -19.93
N VAL A 209 -28.02 21.81 -21.18
CA VAL A 209 -28.17 20.40 -21.56
C VAL A 209 -26.89 19.63 -21.22
N ILE A 210 -25.74 20.10 -21.73
CA ILE A 210 -24.42 19.51 -21.45
C ILE A 210 -24.05 19.57 -19.96
N PHE A 211 -24.45 20.64 -19.26
CA PHE A 211 -24.16 20.76 -17.83
C PHE A 211 -24.96 19.76 -16.98
N ARG A 212 -26.25 19.59 -17.31
CA ARG A 212 -27.18 18.74 -16.56
C ARG A 212 -26.90 17.26 -16.78
N THR A 213 -26.39 16.87 -17.96
CA THR A 213 -26.05 15.47 -18.25
C THR A 213 -24.65 15.04 -17.78
N ARG A 214 -23.88 15.91 -17.10
CA ARG A 214 -22.48 15.64 -16.68
C ARG A 214 -22.26 14.34 -15.89
N TYR A 215 -23.25 13.90 -15.12
CA TYR A 215 -23.15 12.65 -14.37
C TYR A 215 -23.62 11.45 -15.19
N LEU A 216 -24.58 11.65 -16.10
CA LEU A 216 -25.04 10.62 -17.04
C LEU A 216 -23.92 10.21 -18.00
N GLN A 217 -23.13 11.18 -18.45
CA GLN A 217 -21.92 10.97 -19.26
C GLN A 217 -20.88 10.07 -18.57
N LEU A 218 -20.83 10.08 -17.23
CA LEU A 218 -19.88 9.29 -16.44
C LEU A 218 -20.48 7.99 -15.89
N ALA A 219 -21.79 7.81 -16.07
CA ALA A 219 -22.48 6.62 -15.61
C ALA A 219 -22.20 5.44 -16.54
N ARG A 220 -22.27 4.23 -15.98
CA ARG A 220 -22.26 3.02 -16.80
C ARG A 220 -23.58 2.92 -17.54
N ALA A 221 -23.53 2.59 -18.83
CA ALA A 221 -24.73 2.48 -19.67
C ALA A 221 -25.77 1.54 -19.07
N GLU A 222 -25.32 0.42 -18.48
CA GLU A 222 -26.17 -0.57 -17.80
C GLU A 222 -26.91 -0.05 -16.55
N HIS A 223 -26.55 1.12 -16.03
CA HIS A 223 -27.19 1.76 -14.88
C HIS A 223 -28.12 2.92 -15.28
N LEU A 224 -28.24 3.23 -16.57
CA LEU A 224 -29.12 4.29 -17.05
C LEU A 224 -30.52 3.74 -17.28
N ASP A 225 -31.53 4.41 -16.72
CA ASP A 225 -32.92 4.17 -17.10
C ASP A 225 -33.25 4.80 -18.47
N GLY A 226 -34.43 4.49 -19.02
CA GLY A 226 -34.82 4.95 -20.37
C GLY A 226 -34.87 6.48 -20.51
N ASP A 227 -35.29 7.19 -19.46
CA ASP A 227 -35.32 8.65 -19.45
C ASP A 227 -33.91 9.24 -19.40
N GLN A 228 -33.04 8.70 -18.54
CA GLN A 228 -31.64 9.09 -18.45
C GLN A 228 -30.90 8.84 -19.76
N PHE A 229 -31.17 7.70 -20.41
CA PHE A 229 -30.60 7.38 -21.72
C PHE A 229 -31.07 8.37 -22.78
N GLY A 230 -32.37 8.71 -22.81
CA GLY A 230 -32.91 9.72 -23.73
C GLY A 230 -32.28 11.09 -23.53
N ARG A 231 -32.15 11.56 -22.28
CA ARG A 231 -31.47 12.82 -21.95
C ARG A 231 -30.00 12.83 -22.35
N LEU A 232 -29.31 11.71 -22.17
CA LEU A 232 -27.92 11.56 -22.61
C LEU A 232 -27.81 11.59 -24.14
N ALA A 233 -28.70 10.90 -24.86
CA ALA A 233 -28.71 10.87 -26.31
C ALA A 233 -28.88 12.29 -26.90
N VAL A 234 -29.85 13.06 -26.42
CA VAL A 234 -30.06 14.46 -26.81
C VAL A 234 -28.78 15.28 -26.62
N ALA A 235 -28.13 15.15 -25.46
CA ALA A 235 -26.90 15.88 -25.15
C ALA A 235 -25.69 15.49 -26.01
N LEU A 236 -25.71 14.31 -26.64
CA LEU A 236 -24.64 13.83 -27.52
C LEU A 236 -24.91 14.14 -29.01
N THR A 237 -26.16 14.39 -29.40
CA THR A 237 -26.54 14.65 -30.79
C THR A 237 -26.69 16.12 -31.13
N GLU A 238 -27.00 16.98 -30.15
CA GLU A 238 -27.31 18.40 -30.39
C GLU A 238 -26.07 19.32 -30.42
N ASP A 239 -24.85 18.82 -30.21
CA ASP A 239 -23.63 19.65 -30.17
C ASP A 239 -22.42 18.89 -30.78
N PRO A 240 -21.94 19.23 -32.00
CA PRO A 240 -20.76 18.63 -32.63
C PRO A 240 -19.42 19.07 -31.99
#